data_AF-A0A531K7Z3-F1
#
_entry.id   AF-A0A531K7Z3-F1
#
_cell.length_a   1.000
_cell.length_b   1.000
_cell.length_c   1.000
_cell.angle_alpha   90.00
_cell.angle_beta   90.00
_cell.angle_gamma   90.00
#
_symmetry.space_group_name_H-M   'P 1'
#
loop_
_entity.id
_entity.type
_entity.pdbx_description
1 polymer ?
#
loop_
_entity_poly.entity_id
_entity_poly.type
_entity_poly.pdbx_seq_one_letter_code
_entity_poly.pdbx_strand_id
1 'polypeptide(L)'
;MSRPIVAETVSALRAQIRDWRREGLGIAMVPTMGALHDGHISLVRMALEKAERCVVSIFVNPAQFAPTEDLDKYPRQLARDLERLAEAGAHLVFTPGVAEMYPAGFATRISVGGPSSGLESDFRPSFFDGVATVVAKLFLQAAPDYAIFGEKDYQQLCVVRQLCRDLDLPVAIVGAPTVRDADGLAMSSRNAYLGDRELAVARKLNAILRRAAAALAAGMIDLAVIEERVGPSAGECLAVDRLVWVGARGGAAHRKRPLPVSMVADTCAFRPAVLSALSEQGLEWRTVFENGNIDATTATVRADLAVTTWLASTVPADLDILPSGPDLPALPNFAINLHLPKYGTEPAAREFARHIRDGLARRQVAA
;
A
#
# COMPACT_ATOMS: atom_id res chain seq x y z
N MET A 1 29.31 -16.76 18.41
CA MET A 1 28.19 -17.10 17.51
C MET A 1 28.79 -17.46 16.15
N SER A 2 28.34 -18.55 15.52
CA SER A 2 28.78 -18.92 14.17
C SER A 2 28.14 -18.00 13.14
N ARG A 3 28.90 -17.54 12.14
CA ARG A 3 28.35 -16.82 10.98
C ARG A 3 27.35 -17.72 10.25
N PRO A 4 26.26 -17.16 9.68
CA PRO A 4 25.33 -17.93 8.88
C PRO A 4 26.03 -18.45 7.62
N ILE A 5 25.57 -19.60 7.13
CA ILE A 5 25.92 -20.09 5.81
C ILE A 5 25.37 -19.11 4.77
N VAL A 6 26.11 -18.81 3.71
CA VAL A 6 25.63 -17.96 2.61
C VAL A 6 25.48 -18.81 1.36
N ALA A 7 24.29 -18.79 0.76
CA ALA A 7 23.99 -19.48 -0.48
C ALA A 7 23.58 -18.47 -1.56
N GLU A 8 24.27 -18.48 -2.70
CA GLU A 8 23.99 -17.60 -3.84
C GLU A 8 23.22 -18.31 -4.96
N THR A 9 23.12 -19.64 -4.89
CA THR A 9 22.41 -20.46 -5.89
C THR A 9 21.32 -21.31 -5.24
N VAL A 10 20.28 -21.61 -6.01
CA VAL A 10 19.19 -22.51 -5.60
C VAL A 10 19.73 -23.90 -5.29
N SER A 11 20.76 -24.35 -6.01
CA SER A 11 21.42 -25.63 -5.75
C SER A 11 22.06 -25.67 -4.35
N ALA A 12 22.82 -24.63 -3.99
CA ALA A 12 23.45 -24.52 -2.68
C ALA A 12 22.41 -24.40 -1.54
N LEU A 13 21.36 -23.58 -1.74
CA LEU A 13 20.22 -23.50 -0.82
C LEU A 13 19.62 -24.89 -0.60
N ARG A 14 19.23 -25.58 -1.68
CA ARG A 14 18.58 -26.89 -1.59
C ARG A 14 19.48 -27.96 -0.98
N ALA A 15 20.80 -27.89 -1.20
CA ALA A 15 21.74 -28.80 -0.55
C ALA A 15 21.66 -28.66 0.97
N GLN A 16 21.75 -27.44 1.49
CA GLN A 16 21.67 -27.20 2.93
C GLN A 16 20.30 -27.58 3.52
N ILE A 17 19.21 -27.28 2.81
CA ILE A 17 17.86 -27.68 3.22
C ILE A 17 17.75 -29.20 3.31
N ARG A 18 18.22 -29.95 2.30
CA ARG A 18 18.19 -31.42 2.32
C ARG A 18 18.96 -31.98 3.51
N ASP A 19 20.09 -31.39 3.87
CA ASP A 19 20.89 -31.84 5.00
C ASP A 19 20.12 -31.70 6.32
N TRP A 20 19.51 -30.53 6.55
CA TRP A 20 18.64 -30.32 7.73
C TRP A 20 17.41 -31.21 7.75
N ARG A 21 16.80 -31.49 6.58
CA ARG A 21 15.68 -32.43 6.49
C ARG A 21 16.08 -33.86 6.81
N ARG A 22 17.28 -34.31 6.42
CA ARG A 22 17.80 -35.64 6.81
C ARG A 22 18.04 -35.74 8.32
N GLU A 23 18.34 -34.62 8.96
CA GLU A 23 18.43 -34.52 10.43
C GLU A 23 17.06 -34.40 11.13
N GLY A 24 15.95 -34.34 10.37
CA GLY A 24 14.60 -34.20 10.92
C GLY A 24 14.28 -32.81 11.48
N LEU A 25 15.03 -31.77 11.08
CA LEU A 25 14.88 -30.42 11.62
C LEU A 25 13.76 -29.64 10.90
N GLY A 26 13.03 -28.85 11.68
CA GLY A 26 12.11 -27.85 11.20
C GLY A 26 12.84 -26.63 10.63
N ILE A 27 12.23 -25.99 9.63
CA ILE A 27 12.80 -24.87 8.89
C ILE A 27 11.80 -23.73 8.83
N ALA A 28 12.17 -22.57 9.36
CA ALA A 28 11.43 -21.32 9.19
C ALA A 28 12.16 -20.39 8.21
N MET A 29 11.40 -19.65 7.41
CA MET A 29 11.92 -18.70 6.44
C MET A 29 11.47 -17.27 6.73
N VAL A 30 12.38 -16.30 6.56
CA VAL A 30 12.08 -14.87 6.58
C VAL A 30 12.46 -14.26 5.21
N PRO A 31 11.50 -14.05 4.31
CA PRO A 31 11.77 -13.40 3.03
C PRO A 31 12.03 -11.89 3.21
N THR A 32 13.15 -11.38 2.71
CA THR A 32 13.48 -9.94 2.75
C THR A 32 14.10 -9.44 1.45
N MET A 33 14.17 -8.12 1.29
CA MET A 33 14.91 -7.45 0.22
C MET A 33 16.27 -6.89 0.67
N GLY A 34 16.72 -7.19 1.89
CA GLY A 34 17.94 -6.60 2.48
C GLY A 34 17.71 -5.20 3.08
N ALA A 35 18.81 -4.49 3.36
CA ALA A 35 18.82 -3.24 4.11
C ALA A 35 18.07 -3.37 5.44
N LEU A 36 18.54 -4.33 6.25
CA LEU A 36 17.81 -4.85 7.40
C LEU A 36 17.75 -3.82 8.53
N HIS A 37 16.65 -3.90 9.28
CA HIS A 37 16.32 -3.05 10.43
C HIS A 37 15.70 -3.91 11.53
N ASP A 38 15.42 -3.33 12.70
CA ASP A 38 14.98 -4.09 13.88
C ASP A 38 13.66 -4.84 13.65
N GLY A 39 12.81 -4.32 12.77
CA GLY A 39 11.66 -5.06 12.22
C GLY A 39 12.05 -6.43 11.64
N HIS A 40 13.01 -6.48 10.71
CA HIS A 40 13.50 -7.74 10.13
C HIS A 40 14.13 -8.66 11.19
N ILE A 41 14.90 -8.11 12.12
CA ILE A 41 15.54 -8.89 13.19
C ILE A 41 14.50 -9.51 14.12
N SER A 42 13.38 -8.83 14.39
CA SER A 42 12.27 -9.41 15.14
C SER A 42 11.63 -10.62 14.43
N LEU A 43 11.58 -10.61 13.10
CA LEU A 43 11.07 -11.76 12.33
C LEU A 43 12.00 -12.97 12.45
N VAL A 44 13.31 -12.75 12.44
CA VAL A 44 14.31 -13.82 12.63
C VAL A 44 14.16 -14.44 14.02
N ARG A 45 13.99 -13.64 15.07
CA ARG A 45 13.74 -14.14 16.43
C ARG A 45 12.48 -14.99 16.50
N MET A 46 11.37 -14.51 15.91
CA MET A 46 10.13 -15.28 15.83
C MET A 46 10.29 -16.57 15.00
N ALA A 47 11.11 -16.57 13.94
CA ALA A 47 11.40 -17.76 13.16
C ALA A 47 12.08 -18.84 14.01
N LEU A 48 13.02 -18.44 14.87
CA LEU A 48 13.73 -19.33 15.80
C LEU A 48 12.84 -19.87 16.94
N GLU A 49 11.71 -19.23 17.23
CA GLU A 49 10.68 -19.78 18.13
C GLU A 49 9.81 -20.85 17.45
N LYS A 50 9.79 -20.91 16.12
CA LYS A 50 8.94 -21.81 15.34
C LYS A 50 9.66 -23.04 14.81
N ALA A 51 10.97 -22.96 14.60
CA ALA A 51 11.76 -24.00 13.96
C ALA A 51 13.22 -23.96 14.40
N GLU A 52 13.90 -25.10 14.33
CA GLU A 52 15.31 -25.24 14.71
C GLU A 52 16.25 -24.51 13.74
N ARG A 53 15.84 -24.33 12.48
CA ARG A 53 16.64 -23.66 11.45
C ARG A 53 15.91 -22.45 10.88
N CYS A 54 16.64 -21.34 10.76
CA CYS A 54 16.14 -20.10 10.18
C CYS A 54 16.89 -19.76 8.89
N VAL A 55 16.15 -19.66 7.80
CA VAL A 55 16.60 -19.19 6.49
C VAL A 55 16.13 -17.76 6.28
N VAL A 56 17.03 -16.85 5.90
CA VAL A 56 16.66 -15.50 5.49
C VAL A 56 17.00 -15.32 4.02
N SER A 57 16.06 -14.88 3.19
CA SER A 57 16.41 -14.46 1.83
C SER A 57 16.68 -12.97 1.81
N ILE A 58 17.71 -12.55 1.07
CA ILE A 58 17.97 -11.15 0.71
C ILE A 58 17.95 -11.08 -0.81
N PHE A 59 16.85 -10.61 -1.37
CA PHE A 59 16.68 -10.47 -2.81
C PHE A 59 15.79 -9.27 -3.13
N VAL A 60 16.38 -8.23 -3.74
CA VAL A 60 15.60 -7.09 -4.28
C VAL A 60 14.93 -7.58 -5.57
N ASN A 61 13.67 -7.97 -5.45
CA ASN A 61 12.90 -8.57 -6.55
C ASN A 61 12.53 -7.53 -7.60
N PRO A 62 13.07 -7.53 -8.84
CA PRO A 62 12.68 -6.55 -9.86
C PRO A 62 11.22 -6.68 -10.31
N ALA A 63 10.62 -7.87 -10.22
CA ALA A 63 9.27 -8.13 -10.72
C ALA A 63 8.16 -7.41 -9.94
N GLN A 64 8.46 -6.91 -8.74
CA GLN A 64 7.52 -6.14 -7.92
C GLN A 64 7.81 -4.63 -7.96
N PHE A 65 8.64 -4.16 -8.89
CA PHE A 65 8.88 -2.74 -9.11
C PHE A 65 8.39 -2.33 -10.50
N ALA A 66 7.63 -1.23 -10.59
CA ALA A 66 7.35 -0.59 -11.87
C ALA A 66 8.55 0.23 -12.37
N PRO A 67 8.67 0.53 -13.68
CA PRO A 67 9.83 1.25 -14.23
C PRO A 67 10.10 2.63 -13.60
N THR A 68 9.06 3.26 -13.03
CA THR A 68 9.12 4.56 -12.36
C THR A 68 9.46 4.46 -10.87
N GLU A 69 9.57 3.25 -10.31
CA GLU A 69 9.81 3.02 -8.89
C GLU A 69 11.30 2.97 -8.54
N ASP A 70 11.58 2.83 -7.25
CA ASP A 70 12.90 3.03 -6.66
C ASP A 70 13.86 1.84 -6.78
N LEU A 71 13.73 0.98 -7.80
CA LEU A 71 14.55 -0.24 -7.95
C LEU A 71 16.07 0.07 -7.94
N ASP A 72 16.47 1.11 -8.66
CA ASP A 72 17.88 1.52 -8.76
C ASP A 72 18.38 2.20 -7.47
N LYS A 73 17.48 2.83 -6.72
CA LYS A 73 17.79 3.56 -5.48
C LYS A 73 17.66 2.69 -4.22
N TYR A 74 17.15 1.46 -4.36
CA TYR A 74 16.91 0.59 -3.22
C TYR A 74 18.23 0.30 -2.47
N PRO A 75 18.29 0.51 -1.15
CA PRO A 75 19.52 0.37 -0.39
C PRO A 75 20.04 -1.07 -0.43
N ARG A 76 21.33 -1.24 -0.72
CA ARG A 76 22.02 -2.54 -0.73
C ARG A 76 23.21 -2.49 0.24
N GLN A 77 23.16 -3.26 1.32
CA GLN A 77 24.15 -3.24 2.40
C GLN A 77 24.49 -4.66 2.90
N LEU A 78 24.77 -5.58 1.98
CA LEU A 78 24.86 -7.01 2.28
C LEU A 78 25.80 -7.36 3.44
N ALA A 79 26.99 -6.75 3.52
CA ALA A 79 27.94 -7.01 4.62
C ALA A 79 27.32 -6.70 6.00
N ARG A 80 26.67 -5.54 6.12
CA ARG A 80 25.97 -5.13 7.34
C ARG A 80 24.77 -6.02 7.64
N ASP A 81 24.03 -6.42 6.60
CA ASP A 81 22.89 -7.32 6.75
C ASP A 81 23.33 -8.68 7.31
N LEU A 82 24.44 -9.25 6.80
CA LEU A 82 25.01 -10.51 7.27
C LEU A 82 25.48 -10.45 8.73
N GLU A 83 26.09 -9.34 9.15
CA GLU A 83 26.49 -9.13 10.56
C GLU A 83 25.28 -9.15 11.48
N ARG A 84 24.24 -8.38 11.14
CA ARG A 84 23.00 -8.32 11.92
C ARG A 84 22.27 -9.66 11.97
N LEU A 85 22.29 -10.42 10.87
CA LEU A 85 21.69 -11.76 10.82
C LEU A 85 22.47 -12.78 11.65
N ALA A 86 23.80 -12.67 11.68
CA ALA A 86 24.64 -13.49 12.55
C ALA A 86 24.33 -13.22 14.03
N GLU A 87 24.21 -11.96 14.43
CA GLU A 87 23.81 -11.56 15.79
C GLU A 87 22.40 -12.04 16.15
N ALA A 88 21.49 -12.04 15.18
CA ALA A 88 20.11 -12.51 15.36
C ALA A 88 19.97 -14.04 15.42
N GLY A 89 21.01 -14.80 15.07
CA GLY A 89 21.00 -16.26 15.07
C GLY A 89 20.42 -16.90 13.80
N ALA A 90 20.42 -16.20 12.66
CA ALA A 90 20.08 -16.82 11.39
C ALA A 90 21.09 -17.92 11.05
N HIS A 91 20.62 -19.01 10.43
CA HIS A 91 21.46 -20.17 10.12
C HIS A 91 21.96 -20.17 8.66
N LEU A 92 21.11 -19.72 7.74
CA LEU A 92 21.40 -19.64 6.31
C LEU A 92 20.84 -18.33 5.75
N VAL A 93 21.64 -17.64 4.94
CA VAL A 93 21.22 -16.46 4.17
C VAL A 93 21.28 -16.80 2.69
N PHE A 94 20.13 -16.72 2.02
CA PHE A 94 20.01 -16.94 0.59
C PHE A 94 20.06 -15.60 -0.15
N THR A 95 21.11 -15.38 -0.93
CA THR A 95 21.42 -14.10 -1.60
C THR A 95 21.53 -14.29 -3.13
N PRO A 96 20.46 -14.75 -3.81
CA PRO A 96 20.54 -15.06 -5.22
C PRO A 96 20.67 -13.80 -6.10
N GLY A 97 21.37 -13.95 -7.21
CA GLY A 97 21.34 -12.97 -8.29
C GLY A 97 20.01 -12.99 -9.07
N VAL A 98 19.74 -11.93 -9.83
CA VAL A 98 18.51 -11.85 -10.65
C VAL A 98 18.44 -12.98 -11.67
N ALA A 99 19.54 -13.34 -12.33
CA ALA A 99 19.56 -14.43 -13.32
C ALA A 99 19.29 -15.82 -12.73
N GLU A 100 19.62 -16.01 -11.44
CA GLU A 100 19.31 -17.26 -10.72
C GLU A 100 17.82 -17.35 -10.39
N MET A 101 17.20 -16.23 -10.00
CA MET A 101 15.76 -16.17 -9.73
C MET A 101 14.94 -16.18 -11.01
N TYR A 102 15.36 -15.42 -12.02
CA TYR A 102 14.66 -15.19 -13.28
C TYR A 102 15.61 -15.42 -14.46
N PRO A 103 15.79 -16.69 -14.89
CA PRO A 103 16.61 -17.00 -16.06
C PRO A 103 16.00 -16.39 -17.34
N ALA A 104 16.82 -16.30 -18.39
CA ALA A 104 16.36 -15.80 -19.69
C ALA A 104 15.13 -16.57 -20.18
N GLY A 105 14.09 -15.83 -20.60
CA GLY A 105 12.81 -16.42 -21.04
C GLY A 105 11.85 -16.81 -19.91
N PHE A 106 12.10 -16.40 -18.66
CA PHE A 106 11.15 -16.62 -17.56
C PHE A 106 9.78 -16.00 -17.87
N ALA A 107 8.76 -16.86 -18.03
CA ALA A 107 7.43 -16.45 -18.51
C ALA A 107 6.30 -16.70 -17.49
N THR A 108 6.59 -17.38 -16.38
CA THR A 108 5.57 -17.71 -15.37
C THR A 108 5.22 -16.49 -14.53
N ARG A 109 3.92 -16.25 -14.33
CA ARG A 109 3.40 -15.25 -13.41
C ARG A 109 2.28 -15.86 -12.59
N ILE A 110 2.22 -15.48 -11.31
CA ILE A 110 1.10 -15.82 -10.42
C ILE A 110 0.36 -14.53 -10.10
N SER A 111 -0.94 -14.50 -10.38
CA SER A 111 -1.83 -13.41 -9.97
C SER A 111 -2.84 -13.94 -8.95
N VAL A 112 -3.00 -13.21 -7.86
CA VAL A 112 -3.92 -13.54 -6.77
C VAL A 112 -5.06 -12.53 -6.83
N GLY A 113 -6.31 -12.96 -6.83
CA GLY A 113 -7.48 -12.06 -6.77
C GLY A 113 -7.78 -11.57 -5.34
N GLY A 114 -9.00 -11.10 -5.08
CA GLY A 114 -9.54 -10.86 -3.74
C GLY A 114 -8.68 -9.95 -2.86
N PRO A 115 -7.85 -10.49 -1.93
CA PRO A 115 -6.96 -9.69 -1.08
C PRO A 115 -5.99 -8.75 -1.83
N SER A 116 -5.72 -8.98 -3.11
CA SER A 116 -4.90 -8.07 -3.94
C SER A 116 -5.68 -6.87 -4.48
N SER A 117 -7.00 -6.79 -4.33
CA SER A 117 -7.80 -5.70 -4.92
C SER A 117 -7.81 -4.45 -4.04
N GLY A 118 -7.72 -3.27 -4.67
CA GLY A 118 -7.69 -1.97 -4.00
C GLY A 118 -6.42 -1.72 -3.18
N LEU A 119 -6.47 -0.71 -2.31
CA LEU A 119 -5.38 -0.35 -1.39
C LEU A 119 -4.05 -0.13 -2.14
N GLU A 120 -2.97 -0.84 -1.81
CA GLU A 120 -1.65 -0.66 -2.45
C GLU A 120 -1.71 -0.90 -3.96
N SER A 121 -2.58 -1.80 -4.42
CA SER A 121 -2.71 -2.14 -5.85
C SER A 121 -3.26 -0.99 -6.69
N ASP A 122 -4.03 -0.07 -6.10
CA ASP A 122 -4.51 1.13 -6.80
C ASP A 122 -3.33 2.05 -7.17
N PHE A 123 -2.23 1.97 -6.42
CA PHE A 123 -1.01 2.76 -6.64
C PHE A 123 0.07 1.97 -7.37
N ARG A 124 0.06 0.64 -7.25
CA ARG A 124 1.09 -0.26 -7.79
C ARG A 124 0.45 -1.49 -8.44
N PRO A 125 -0.18 -1.35 -9.62
CA PRO A 125 -1.07 -2.36 -10.20
C PRO A 125 -0.46 -3.76 -10.41
N SER A 126 0.85 -3.86 -10.63
CA SER A 126 1.56 -5.12 -10.83
C SER A 126 2.32 -5.64 -9.60
N PHE A 127 2.24 -4.93 -8.47
CA PHE A 127 3.07 -5.21 -7.29
C PHE A 127 2.85 -6.63 -6.75
N PHE A 128 1.59 -7.02 -6.52
CA PHE A 128 1.30 -8.31 -5.90
C PHE A 128 1.50 -9.50 -6.83
N ASP A 129 1.44 -9.33 -8.15
CA ASP A 129 1.84 -10.39 -9.09
C ASP A 129 3.34 -10.72 -8.93
N GLY A 130 4.16 -9.67 -8.80
CA GLY A 130 5.60 -9.79 -8.53
C GLY A 130 5.90 -10.43 -7.19
N VAL A 131 5.18 -10.01 -6.13
CA VAL A 131 5.27 -10.60 -4.78
C VAL A 131 4.87 -12.08 -4.79
N ALA A 132 3.69 -12.41 -5.34
CA ALA A 132 3.17 -13.77 -5.34
C ALA A 132 4.12 -14.71 -6.10
N THR A 133 4.63 -14.26 -7.25
CA THR A 133 5.58 -15.03 -8.06
C THR A 133 6.89 -15.29 -7.31
N VAL A 134 7.50 -14.27 -6.69
CA VAL A 134 8.77 -14.45 -5.99
C VAL A 134 8.62 -15.28 -4.71
N VAL A 135 7.54 -15.08 -3.95
CA VAL A 135 7.28 -15.81 -2.70
C VAL A 135 7.03 -17.29 -2.99
N ALA A 136 6.21 -17.62 -4.01
CA ALA A 136 6.00 -19.00 -4.43
C ALA A 136 7.33 -19.68 -4.83
N LYS A 137 8.18 -18.99 -5.58
CA LYS A 137 9.51 -19.51 -5.95
C LYS A 137 10.38 -19.78 -4.72
N LEU A 138 10.45 -18.83 -3.78
CA LEU A 138 11.22 -19.00 -2.55
C LEU A 138 10.74 -20.21 -1.74
N PHE A 139 9.42 -20.42 -1.64
CA PHE A 139 8.86 -21.60 -0.95
C PHE A 139 9.15 -22.90 -1.69
N LEU A 140 9.08 -22.93 -3.03
CA LEU A 140 9.46 -24.11 -3.83
C LEU A 140 10.98 -24.39 -3.81
N GLN A 141 11.80 -23.38 -3.53
CA GLN A 141 13.25 -23.51 -3.47
C GLN A 141 13.72 -23.94 -2.08
N ALA A 142 13.16 -23.34 -1.01
CA ALA A 142 13.57 -23.56 0.36
C ALA A 142 12.70 -24.59 1.13
N ALA A 143 11.48 -24.87 0.66
CA ALA A 143 10.50 -25.76 1.29
C ALA A 143 10.39 -25.60 2.83
N PRO A 144 10.15 -24.38 3.36
CA PRO A 144 10.08 -24.16 4.80
C PRO A 144 8.76 -24.67 5.38
N ASP A 145 8.76 -25.05 6.67
CA ASP A 145 7.54 -25.38 7.41
C ASP A 145 6.78 -24.12 7.84
N TYR A 146 7.51 -23.05 8.15
CA TYR A 146 6.97 -21.76 8.55
C TYR A 146 7.57 -20.64 7.72
N ALA A 147 6.78 -19.62 7.39
CA ALA A 147 7.30 -18.37 6.84
C ALA A 147 6.77 -17.18 7.63
N ILE A 148 7.69 -16.31 8.07
CA ILE A 148 7.39 -15.17 8.94
C ILE A 148 7.35 -13.89 8.11
N PHE A 149 6.25 -13.15 8.20
CA PHE A 149 6.05 -11.86 7.54
C PHE A 149 5.60 -10.80 8.53
N GLY A 150 6.08 -9.57 8.35
CA GLY A 150 5.65 -8.44 9.17
C GLY A 150 4.25 -7.95 8.82
N GLU A 151 3.42 -7.66 9.83
CA GLU A 151 2.08 -7.08 9.68
C GLU A 151 2.09 -5.63 9.17
N LYS A 152 3.27 -5.00 9.11
CA LYS A 152 3.45 -3.67 8.48
C LYS A 152 2.87 -3.68 7.07
N ASP A 153 3.16 -4.74 6.32
CA ASP A 153 2.71 -4.93 4.94
C ASP A 153 1.49 -5.86 4.95
N TYR A 154 0.41 -5.41 5.61
CA TYR A 154 -0.75 -6.26 5.93
C TYR A 154 -1.43 -6.86 4.69
N GLN A 155 -1.60 -6.07 3.62
CA GLN A 155 -2.17 -6.57 2.37
C GLN A 155 -1.29 -7.66 1.75
N GLN A 156 0.05 -7.51 1.81
CA GLN A 156 1.00 -8.53 1.37
C GLN A 156 0.83 -9.84 2.16
N LEU A 157 0.70 -9.75 3.49
CA LEU A 157 0.46 -10.91 4.34
C LEU A 157 -0.84 -11.64 3.96
N CYS A 158 -1.92 -10.90 3.68
CA CYS A 158 -3.19 -11.47 3.21
C CYS A 158 -3.04 -12.16 1.84
N VAL A 159 -2.35 -11.53 0.89
CA VAL A 159 -2.07 -12.11 -0.43
C VAL A 159 -1.26 -13.40 -0.31
N VAL A 160 -0.21 -13.43 0.52
CA VAL A 160 0.63 -14.63 0.72
C VAL A 160 -0.16 -15.75 1.40
N ARG A 161 -1.02 -15.43 2.39
CA ARG A 161 -1.91 -16.43 3.01
C ARG A 161 -2.87 -17.06 2.00
N GLN A 162 -3.49 -16.24 1.15
CA GLN A 162 -4.37 -16.69 0.08
C GLN A 162 -3.61 -17.58 -0.90
N LEU A 163 -2.44 -17.13 -1.38
CA LEU A 163 -1.57 -17.88 -2.28
C LEU A 163 -1.26 -19.28 -1.74
N CYS A 164 -0.85 -19.39 -0.48
CA CYS A 164 -0.46 -20.67 0.10
C CYS A 164 -1.66 -21.61 0.27
N ARG A 165 -2.81 -21.06 0.66
CA ARG A 165 -4.05 -21.84 0.77
C ARG A 165 -4.52 -22.35 -0.59
N ASP A 166 -4.52 -21.51 -1.61
CA ASP A 166 -5.11 -21.84 -2.91
C ASP A 166 -4.23 -22.79 -3.74
N LEU A 167 -2.91 -22.77 -3.50
CA LEU A 167 -1.95 -23.65 -4.18
C LEU A 167 -1.51 -24.84 -3.32
N ASP A 168 -2.18 -25.08 -2.19
CA ASP A 168 -1.87 -26.17 -1.24
C ASP A 168 -0.38 -26.19 -0.83
N LEU A 169 0.24 -25.01 -0.68
CA LEU A 169 1.65 -24.92 -0.30
C LEU A 169 1.79 -25.36 1.17
N PRO A 170 2.65 -26.34 1.48
CA PRO A 170 2.78 -26.91 2.83
C PRO A 170 3.63 -26.02 3.74
N VAL A 171 3.24 -24.75 3.90
CA VAL A 171 3.93 -23.73 4.70
C VAL A 171 2.93 -22.95 5.55
N ALA A 172 3.19 -22.87 6.85
CA ALA A 172 2.41 -22.06 7.78
C ALA A 172 2.86 -20.60 7.74
N ILE A 173 1.96 -19.70 7.35
CA ILE A 173 2.25 -18.26 7.25
C ILE A 173 1.96 -17.56 8.59
N VAL A 174 3.02 -17.10 9.25
CA VAL A 174 2.98 -16.44 10.56
C VAL A 174 3.13 -14.93 10.38
N GLY A 175 2.17 -14.17 10.91
CA GLY A 175 2.23 -12.70 10.97
C GLY A 175 2.95 -12.24 12.23
N ALA A 176 3.86 -11.28 12.10
CA ALA A 176 4.60 -10.69 13.21
C ALA A 176 4.22 -9.21 13.39
N PRO A 177 4.02 -8.73 14.63
CA PRO A 177 3.65 -7.34 14.88
C PRO A 177 4.63 -6.31 14.28
N THR A 178 4.10 -5.16 13.87
CA THR A 178 4.93 -4.07 13.34
C THR A 178 5.85 -3.49 14.42
N VAL A 179 7.17 -3.60 14.21
CA VAL A 179 8.19 -2.91 15.02
C VAL A 179 8.26 -1.43 14.63
N ARG A 180 8.43 -0.56 15.63
CA ARG A 180 8.46 0.89 15.49
C ARG A 180 9.72 1.46 16.12
N ASP A 181 10.16 2.64 15.66
CA ASP A 181 11.20 3.42 16.33
C ASP A 181 10.70 4.01 17.66
N ALA A 182 11.61 4.66 18.39
CA ALA A 182 11.30 5.28 19.68
C ALA A 182 10.18 6.33 19.59
N ASP A 183 9.96 6.90 18.40
CA ASP A 183 8.97 7.93 18.12
C ASP A 183 7.67 7.35 17.52
N GLY A 184 7.58 6.03 17.36
CA GLY A 184 6.38 5.32 16.89
C GLY A 184 6.26 5.16 15.36
N LEU A 185 7.25 5.62 14.57
CA LEU A 185 7.28 5.38 13.13
C LEU A 185 7.55 3.89 12.86
N ALA A 186 6.79 3.29 11.93
CA ALA A 186 7.04 1.91 11.53
C ALA A 186 8.43 1.79 10.90
N MET A 187 9.22 0.79 11.34
CA MET A 187 10.53 0.55 10.76
C MET A 187 10.40 0.11 9.31
N SER A 188 11.14 0.78 8.43
CA SER A 188 11.17 0.51 6.99
C SER A 188 12.55 0.89 6.44
N SER A 189 13.10 0.08 5.53
CA SER A 189 14.35 0.42 4.83
C SER A 189 14.23 1.73 4.06
N ARG A 190 13.02 2.08 3.60
CA ARG A 190 12.73 3.34 2.91
C ARG A 190 12.75 4.58 3.81
N ASN A 191 12.76 4.43 5.14
CA ASN A 191 12.93 5.58 6.04
C ASN A 191 14.29 6.27 5.81
N ALA A 192 15.27 5.55 5.24
CA ALA A 192 16.58 6.11 4.87
C ALA A 192 16.52 7.17 3.75
N TYR A 193 15.40 7.29 3.04
CA TYR A 193 15.20 8.34 2.03
C TYR A 193 14.79 9.69 2.63
N LEU A 194 14.28 9.68 3.85
CA LEU A 194 13.70 10.86 4.49
C LEU A 194 14.80 11.70 5.13
N GLY A 195 14.83 13.00 4.83
CA GLY A 195 15.59 13.97 5.61
C GLY A 195 14.95 14.22 6.98
N ASP A 196 15.65 14.93 7.86
CA ASP A 196 15.20 15.15 9.26
C ASP A 196 13.80 15.77 9.36
N ARG A 197 13.48 16.72 8.47
CA ARG A 197 12.16 17.37 8.42
C ARG A 197 11.06 16.41 8.02
N GLU A 198 11.30 15.58 7.01
CA GLU A 198 10.33 14.61 6.50
C GLU A 198 10.12 13.49 7.52
N LEU A 199 11.20 13.05 8.18
CA LEU A 199 11.14 12.06 9.24
C LEU A 199 10.30 12.55 10.43
N ALA A 200 10.44 13.82 10.81
CA ALA A 200 9.62 14.45 11.86
C ALA A 200 8.13 14.51 11.47
N VAL A 201 7.80 14.66 10.18
CA VAL A 201 6.41 14.57 9.70
C VAL A 201 5.92 13.13 9.71
N ALA A 202 6.70 12.19 9.17
CA ALA A 202 6.35 10.77 9.08
C ALA A 202 6.03 10.16 10.46
N ARG A 203 6.79 10.53 11.50
CA ARG A 203 6.57 10.09 12.89
C ARG A 203 5.19 10.48 13.45
N LYS A 204 4.59 11.57 12.95
CA LYS A 204 3.24 11.98 13.38
C LYS A 204 2.16 11.04 12.89
N LEU A 205 2.39 10.30 11.79
CA LEU A 205 1.37 9.48 11.15
C LEU A 205 0.79 8.45 12.14
N ASN A 206 1.65 7.71 12.85
CA ASN A 206 1.17 6.70 13.79
C ASN A 206 0.40 7.32 14.97
N ALA A 207 0.91 8.43 15.51
CA ALA A 207 0.25 9.13 16.61
C ALA A 207 -1.12 9.69 16.18
N ILE A 208 -1.25 10.19 14.95
CA ILE A 208 -2.53 10.66 14.40
C ILE A 208 -3.51 9.48 14.26
N LEU A 209 -3.09 8.39 13.60
CA LEU A 209 -3.92 7.20 13.40
C LEU A 209 -4.41 6.62 14.74
N ARG A 210 -3.50 6.49 15.73
CA ARG A 210 -3.86 5.98 17.06
C ARG A 210 -4.82 6.89 17.81
N ARG A 211 -4.60 8.21 17.78
CA ARG A 211 -5.49 9.17 18.44
C ARG A 211 -6.86 9.17 17.80
N ALA A 212 -6.95 9.15 16.48
CA ALA A 212 -8.22 9.08 15.76
C ALA A 212 -8.98 7.79 16.11
N ALA A 213 -8.31 6.64 16.05
CA ALA A 213 -8.93 5.36 16.39
C ALA A 213 -9.37 5.30 17.86
N ALA A 214 -8.54 5.77 18.80
CA ALA A 214 -8.87 5.79 20.23
C ALA A 214 -10.02 6.76 20.54
N ALA A 215 -10.02 7.95 19.95
CA ALA A 215 -11.09 8.94 20.16
C ALA A 215 -12.43 8.46 19.61
N LEU A 216 -12.42 7.78 18.45
CA LEU A 216 -13.62 7.13 17.90
C LEU A 216 -14.10 5.98 18.79
N ALA A 217 -13.19 5.12 19.26
CA ALA A 217 -13.54 3.98 20.12
C ALA A 217 -14.04 4.40 21.51
N ALA A 218 -13.49 5.48 22.06
CA ALA A 218 -13.87 6.03 23.36
C ALA A 218 -15.13 6.91 23.31
N GLY A 219 -15.71 7.13 22.13
CA GLY A 219 -16.85 8.04 21.96
C GLY A 219 -16.51 9.52 22.19
N MET A 220 -15.23 9.90 22.18
CA MET A 220 -14.80 11.31 22.24
C MET A 220 -15.00 12.03 20.90
N ILE A 221 -15.19 11.28 19.82
CA ILE A 221 -15.70 11.76 18.54
C ILE A 221 -17.12 11.19 18.42
N ASP A 222 -18.11 12.07 18.53
CA ASP A 222 -19.52 11.69 18.50
C ASP A 222 -19.96 11.08 17.17
N LEU A 223 -19.33 11.54 16.10
CA LEU A 223 -19.64 11.21 14.72
C LEU A 223 -18.49 11.63 13.80
N ALA A 224 -18.24 10.87 12.74
CA ALA A 224 -17.41 11.29 11.62
C ALA A 224 -18.15 11.07 10.30
N VAL A 225 -18.08 12.06 9.40
CA VAL A 225 -18.51 11.91 8.01
C VAL A 225 -17.25 11.82 7.16
N ILE A 226 -17.10 10.72 6.43
CA ILE A 226 -15.90 10.40 5.69
C ILE A 226 -16.26 10.20 4.22
N GLU A 227 -15.57 10.92 3.34
CA GLU A 227 -15.58 10.65 1.92
C GLU A 227 -14.52 9.60 1.61
N GLU A 228 -14.93 8.46 1.07
CA GLU A 228 -14.02 7.39 0.68
C GLU A 228 -14.47 6.74 -0.63
N ARG A 229 -13.55 6.09 -1.34
CA ARG A 229 -13.89 5.38 -2.58
C ARG A 229 -14.96 4.33 -2.28
N VAL A 230 -15.95 4.17 -3.16
CA VAL A 230 -17.02 3.16 -2.97
C VAL A 230 -16.39 1.78 -2.76
N GLY A 231 -16.72 1.13 -1.65
CA GLY A 231 -16.16 -0.16 -1.23
C GLY A 231 -16.65 -0.58 0.16
N PRO A 232 -16.12 -1.68 0.72
CA PRO A 232 -16.46 -2.12 2.08
C PRO A 232 -16.07 -1.05 3.11
N SER A 233 -17.04 -0.60 3.91
CA SER A 233 -16.83 0.36 5.00
C SER A 233 -17.44 -0.12 6.30
N ALA A 234 -16.87 0.32 7.43
CA ALA A 234 -17.46 0.18 8.75
C ALA A 234 -18.52 1.25 9.04
N GLY A 235 -18.66 2.26 8.17
CA GLY A 235 -19.65 3.33 8.25
C GLY A 235 -20.92 3.00 7.46
N GLU A 236 -22.00 3.72 7.80
CA GLU A 236 -23.26 3.71 7.07
C GLU A 236 -23.14 4.59 5.82
N CYS A 237 -23.33 4.04 4.62
CA CYS A 237 -23.30 4.81 3.38
C CYS A 237 -24.53 5.69 3.24
N LEU A 238 -24.32 7.01 3.23
CA LEU A 238 -25.38 8.00 3.13
C LEU A 238 -25.66 8.41 1.69
N ALA A 239 -24.62 8.54 0.88
CA ALA A 239 -24.73 8.94 -0.51
C ALA A 239 -23.53 8.46 -1.31
N VAL A 240 -23.74 8.25 -2.61
CA VAL A 240 -22.67 8.03 -3.58
C VAL A 240 -22.64 9.22 -4.52
N ASP A 241 -21.48 9.86 -4.65
CA ASP A 241 -21.26 10.96 -5.58
C ASP A 241 -20.20 10.58 -6.62
N ARG A 242 -20.31 11.17 -7.81
CA ARG A 242 -19.41 10.92 -8.91
C ARG A 242 -18.24 11.88 -8.81
N LEU A 243 -17.02 11.37 -8.81
CA LEU A 243 -15.87 12.21 -9.10
C LEU A 243 -15.92 12.58 -10.59
N VAL A 244 -15.87 13.86 -10.92
CA VAL A 244 -16.00 14.36 -12.29
C VAL A 244 -14.87 15.32 -12.63
N TRP A 245 -14.57 15.43 -13.93
CA TRP A 245 -13.69 16.46 -14.44
C TRP A 245 -14.40 17.81 -14.47
N VAL A 246 -13.66 18.87 -14.13
CA VAL A 246 -14.20 20.24 -14.03
C VAL A 246 -13.30 21.19 -14.80
N GLY A 247 -13.92 22.07 -15.59
CA GLY A 247 -13.26 23.10 -16.38
C GLY A 247 -13.93 24.46 -16.27
N ALA A 248 -13.26 25.51 -16.73
CA ALA A 248 -13.88 26.81 -16.97
C ALA A 248 -15.09 26.66 -17.89
N ARG A 249 -16.13 27.47 -17.62
CA ARG A 249 -17.31 27.52 -18.49
C ARG A 249 -16.93 27.94 -19.91
N GLY A 250 -17.19 27.07 -20.88
CA GLY A 250 -16.78 27.28 -22.28
C GLY A 250 -15.26 27.33 -22.50
N GLY A 251 -14.47 26.92 -21.50
CA GLY A 251 -13.01 26.90 -21.55
C GLY A 251 -12.45 25.79 -22.43
N ALA A 252 -11.17 25.89 -22.77
CA ALA A 252 -10.48 24.96 -23.66
C ALA A 252 -9.29 24.24 -22.99
N ALA A 253 -9.04 24.44 -21.69
CA ALA A 253 -7.93 23.79 -20.97
C ALA A 253 -7.93 22.26 -21.14
N HIS A 254 -9.10 21.63 -21.11
CA HIS A 254 -9.28 20.18 -21.27
C HIS A 254 -8.78 19.62 -22.61
N ARG A 255 -8.65 20.48 -23.64
CA ARG A 255 -8.18 20.11 -24.99
C ARG A 255 -6.67 20.26 -25.16
N LYS A 256 -5.98 20.90 -24.21
CA LYS A 256 -4.53 21.12 -24.28
C LYS A 256 -3.78 19.82 -23.97
N ARG A 257 -2.61 19.64 -24.58
CA ARG A 257 -1.71 18.50 -24.34
C ARG A 257 -0.26 19.00 -24.15
N PRO A 258 0.49 18.52 -23.13
CA PRO A 258 0.02 17.67 -22.03
C PRO A 258 -1.14 18.31 -21.25
N LEU A 259 -2.12 17.50 -20.84
CA LEU A 259 -3.33 17.94 -20.15
C LEU A 259 -2.95 18.77 -18.91
N PRO A 260 -3.30 20.06 -18.85
CA PRO A 260 -3.00 20.89 -17.69
C PRO A 260 -3.95 20.53 -16.56
N VAL A 261 -3.42 19.95 -15.48
CA VAL A 261 -4.20 19.57 -14.29
C VAL A 261 -3.80 20.44 -13.11
N SER A 262 -4.79 20.95 -12.37
CA SER A 262 -4.59 21.51 -11.04
C SER A 262 -5.22 20.56 -10.03
N MET A 263 -4.42 20.12 -9.05
CA MET A 263 -4.84 19.16 -8.04
C MET A 263 -4.52 19.69 -6.66
N VAL A 264 -5.34 19.28 -5.69
CA VAL A 264 -4.98 19.44 -4.28
C VAL A 264 -3.75 18.58 -3.99
N ALA A 265 -2.86 19.07 -3.12
CA ALA A 265 -1.59 18.43 -2.75
C ALA A 265 -1.74 16.97 -2.28
N ASP A 266 -0.63 16.28 -1.99
CA ASP A 266 -0.54 14.83 -1.74
C ASP A 266 -1.49 14.23 -0.69
N THR A 267 -2.20 15.06 0.08
CA THR A 267 -3.25 14.66 1.03
C THR A 267 -4.64 14.44 0.41
N CYS A 268 -4.82 14.70 -0.89
CA CYS A 268 -6.11 14.59 -1.57
C CYS A 268 -6.53 13.13 -1.81
N ALA A 269 -7.71 12.74 -1.30
CA ALA A 269 -8.27 11.39 -1.50
C ALA A 269 -8.62 11.07 -2.97
N PHE A 270 -8.88 12.08 -3.80
CA PHE A 270 -9.20 11.90 -5.22
C PHE A 270 -7.96 11.70 -6.09
N ARG A 271 -6.81 12.23 -5.65
CA ARG A 271 -5.58 12.27 -6.45
C ARG A 271 -5.15 10.89 -6.96
N PRO A 272 -5.09 9.83 -6.14
CA PRO A 272 -4.72 8.50 -6.61
C PRO A 272 -5.61 8.00 -7.76
N ALA A 273 -6.92 8.18 -7.63
CA ALA A 273 -7.89 7.76 -8.63
C ALA A 273 -7.71 8.51 -9.96
N VAL A 274 -7.43 9.81 -9.90
CA VAL A 274 -7.18 10.63 -11.10
C VAL A 274 -5.89 10.21 -11.78
N LEU A 275 -4.80 10.00 -11.02
CA LEU A 275 -3.51 9.60 -11.56
C LEU A 275 -3.57 8.19 -12.20
N SER A 276 -4.25 7.24 -11.55
CA SER A 276 -4.51 5.91 -12.10
C SER A 276 -5.30 6.02 -13.42
N ALA A 277 -6.39 6.79 -13.44
CA ALA A 277 -7.22 6.95 -14.63
C ALA A 277 -6.47 7.60 -15.81
N LEU A 278 -5.64 8.62 -15.54
CA LEU A 278 -4.78 9.25 -16.57
C LEU A 278 -3.71 8.27 -17.09
N SER A 279 -3.09 7.50 -16.19
CA SER A 279 -2.06 6.52 -16.54
C SER A 279 -2.62 5.37 -17.35
N GLU A 280 -3.80 4.84 -17.00
CA GLU A 280 -4.44 3.72 -17.70
C GLU A 280 -4.83 4.07 -19.13
N GLN A 281 -5.20 5.32 -19.39
CA GLN A 281 -5.47 5.81 -20.75
C GLN A 281 -4.22 6.34 -21.48
N GLY A 282 -3.05 6.33 -20.83
CA GLY A 282 -1.80 6.82 -21.43
C GLY A 282 -1.82 8.31 -21.78
N LEU A 283 -2.60 9.12 -21.05
CA LEU A 283 -2.73 10.55 -21.32
C LEU A 283 -1.54 11.31 -20.72
N GLU A 284 -0.80 12.04 -21.57
CA GLU A 284 0.20 12.99 -21.09
C GLU A 284 -0.46 14.15 -20.37
N TRP A 285 0.03 14.47 -19.18
CA TRP A 285 -0.48 15.56 -18.35
C TRP A 285 0.66 16.31 -17.66
N ARG A 286 0.37 17.53 -17.20
CA ARG A 286 1.29 18.35 -16.44
C ARG A 286 0.57 19.06 -15.30
N THR A 287 1.26 19.20 -14.18
CA THR A 287 0.77 20.02 -13.07
C THR A 287 0.89 21.50 -13.42
N VAL A 288 -0.21 22.24 -13.36
CA VAL A 288 -0.18 23.72 -13.45
C VAL A 288 -0.04 24.34 -12.08
N PHE A 289 -0.76 23.78 -11.10
CA PHE A 289 -0.79 24.30 -9.75
C PHE A 289 -1.16 23.19 -8.76
N GLU A 290 -0.42 23.11 -7.65
CA GLU A 290 -0.57 22.12 -6.60
C GLU A 290 -0.52 22.79 -5.23
N ASN A 291 -1.64 22.78 -4.50
CA ASN A 291 -1.77 23.42 -3.19
C ASN A 291 -2.92 22.78 -2.40
N GLY A 292 -2.88 22.83 -1.08
CA GLY A 292 -3.98 22.40 -0.20
C GLY A 292 -5.21 23.30 -0.24
N ASN A 293 -5.15 24.47 -0.87
CA ASN A 293 -6.23 25.46 -0.87
C ASN A 293 -7.17 25.33 -2.09
N ILE A 294 -8.44 25.00 -1.84
CA ILE A 294 -9.49 24.82 -2.86
C ILE A 294 -9.78 26.11 -3.65
N ASP A 295 -9.65 27.30 -3.05
CA ASP A 295 -9.88 28.57 -3.74
C ASP A 295 -8.83 28.82 -4.82
N ALA A 296 -7.59 28.40 -4.56
CA ALA A 296 -6.50 28.54 -5.51
C ALA A 296 -6.64 27.57 -6.70
N THR A 297 -7.07 26.33 -6.44
CA THR A 297 -7.46 25.39 -7.50
C THR A 297 -8.63 25.94 -8.32
N THR A 298 -9.66 26.48 -7.65
CA THR A 298 -10.84 27.07 -8.29
C THR A 298 -10.47 28.26 -9.18
N ALA A 299 -9.60 29.16 -8.71
CA ALA A 299 -9.13 30.30 -9.50
C ALA A 299 -8.37 29.86 -10.77
N THR A 300 -7.54 28.81 -10.66
CA THR A 300 -6.80 28.24 -11.79
C THR A 300 -7.74 27.68 -12.85
N VAL A 301 -8.80 26.99 -12.41
CA VAL A 301 -9.82 26.43 -13.30
C VAL A 301 -10.65 27.54 -13.95
N ARG A 302 -11.12 28.52 -13.17
CA ARG A 302 -11.89 29.68 -13.67
C ARG A 302 -11.14 30.49 -14.72
N ALA A 303 -9.80 30.60 -14.58
CA ALA A 303 -8.95 31.28 -15.55
C ALA A 303 -8.62 30.43 -16.80
N ASP A 304 -9.23 29.24 -16.95
CA ASP A 304 -8.98 28.28 -18.04
C ASP A 304 -7.49 27.88 -18.20
N LEU A 305 -6.76 27.89 -17.07
CA LEU A 305 -5.36 27.50 -17.03
C LEU A 305 -5.20 25.97 -16.92
N ALA A 306 -6.13 25.30 -16.24
CA ALA A 306 -6.12 23.86 -16.00
C ALA A 306 -7.53 23.30 -15.81
N VAL A 307 -7.66 21.98 -15.95
CA VAL A 307 -8.80 21.21 -15.44
C VAL A 307 -8.52 20.72 -14.01
N THR A 308 -9.57 20.39 -13.28
CA THR A 308 -9.46 19.71 -11.97
C THR A 308 -10.52 18.61 -11.86
N THR A 309 -10.61 18.00 -10.69
CA THR A 309 -11.61 16.98 -10.38
C THR A 309 -12.26 17.24 -9.03
N TRP A 310 -13.57 17.17 -8.99
CA TRP A 310 -14.37 17.32 -7.77
C TRP A 310 -15.55 16.36 -7.78
N LEU A 311 -16.18 16.17 -6.63
CA LEU A 311 -17.46 15.47 -6.58
C LEU A 311 -18.52 16.31 -7.30
N ALA A 312 -19.36 15.68 -8.10
CA ALA A 312 -20.32 16.36 -8.98
C ALA A 312 -21.22 17.33 -8.20
N SER A 313 -21.63 16.98 -6.98
CA SER A 313 -22.46 17.85 -6.13
C SER A 313 -21.76 19.09 -5.59
N THR A 314 -20.42 19.15 -5.68
CA THR A 314 -19.59 20.24 -5.15
C THR A 314 -19.08 21.19 -6.24
N VAL A 315 -19.37 20.89 -7.52
CA VAL A 315 -18.92 21.72 -8.64
C VAL A 315 -19.64 23.08 -8.58
N PRO A 316 -18.90 24.21 -8.49
CA PRO A 316 -19.49 25.54 -8.52
C PRO A 316 -20.32 25.73 -9.79
N ALA A 317 -21.49 26.38 -9.65
CA ALA A 317 -22.43 26.53 -10.74
C ALA A 317 -21.84 27.29 -11.94
N ASP A 318 -20.83 28.14 -11.74
CA ASP A 318 -20.15 28.91 -12.78
C ASP A 318 -19.08 28.12 -13.57
N LEU A 319 -18.88 26.84 -13.24
CA LEU A 319 -17.94 25.93 -13.91
C LEU A 319 -18.68 24.79 -14.62
N ASP A 320 -18.01 24.15 -15.57
CA ASP A 320 -18.58 23.05 -16.35
C ASP A 320 -18.10 21.70 -15.83
N ILE A 321 -19.05 20.77 -15.66
CA ILE A 321 -18.75 19.34 -15.55
C ILE A 321 -18.40 18.84 -16.94
N LEU A 322 -17.16 18.41 -17.12
CA LEU A 322 -16.66 17.91 -18.40
C LEU A 322 -17.00 16.43 -18.56
N PRO A 323 -17.46 16.00 -19.75
CA PRO A 323 -17.79 14.61 -19.99
C PRO A 323 -16.51 13.75 -20.00
N SER A 324 -16.62 12.56 -19.42
CA SER A 324 -15.60 11.53 -19.62
C SER A 324 -15.62 11.01 -21.05
N GLY A 325 -14.46 10.70 -21.61
CA GLY A 325 -14.28 10.21 -22.97
C GLY A 325 -12.81 9.89 -23.28
N PRO A 326 -12.41 9.87 -24.56
CA PRO A 326 -11.03 9.60 -24.95
C PRO A 326 -10.03 10.64 -24.43
N ASP A 327 -10.50 11.86 -24.21
CA ASP A 327 -9.68 13.01 -23.81
C ASP A 327 -9.64 13.25 -22.29
N LEU A 328 -10.56 12.63 -21.56
CA LEU A 328 -10.72 12.76 -20.10
C LEU A 328 -11.24 11.43 -19.55
N PRO A 329 -10.45 10.68 -18.78
CA PRO A 329 -10.82 9.32 -18.39
C PRO A 329 -12.03 9.32 -17.46
N ALA A 330 -12.77 8.22 -17.45
CA ALA A 330 -13.79 7.99 -16.43
C ALA A 330 -13.14 7.91 -15.04
N LEU A 331 -13.82 8.47 -14.04
CA LEU A 331 -13.34 8.51 -12.66
C LEU A 331 -14.27 7.70 -11.75
N PRO A 332 -13.76 7.10 -10.66
CA PRO A 332 -14.57 6.28 -9.76
C PRO A 332 -15.53 7.13 -8.92
N ASN A 333 -16.56 6.49 -8.39
CA ASN A 333 -17.48 7.11 -7.44
C ASN A 333 -16.91 7.07 -6.02
N PHE A 334 -17.34 8.03 -5.20
CA PHE A 334 -17.02 8.14 -3.78
C PHE A 334 -18.29 8.02 -2.96
N ALA A 335 -18.21 7.29 -1.85
CA ALA A 335 -19.24 7.18 -0.84
C ALA A 335 -19.00 8.23 0.26
N ILE A 336 -20.08 8.87 0.70
CA ILE A 336 -20.12 9.69 1.90
C ILE A 336 -20.65 8.79 3.02
N ASN A 337 -19.75 8.36 3.90
CA ASN A 337 -20.05 7.41 4.96
C ASN A 337 -20.13 8.08 6.32
N LEU A 338 -21.13 7.65 7.10
CA LEU A 338 -21.37 8.07 8.47
C LEU A 338 -20.80 7.04 9.44
N HIS A 339 -19.89 7.48 10.29
CA HIS A 339 -19.34 6.66 11.36
C HIS A 339 -19.85 7.16 12.70
N LEU A 340 -20.39 6.24 13.49
CA LEU A 340 -20.79 6.46 14.87
C LEU A 340 -19.97 5.57 15.79
N PRO A 341 -19.71 6.00 17.04
CA PRO A 341 -19.19 5.13 18.08
C PRO A 341 -20.05 3.87 18.23
N LYS A 342 -19.42 2.72 18.47
CA LYS A 342 -20.14 1.45 18.69
C LYS A 342 -21.02 1.48 19.95
N TYR A 343 -20.63 2.27 20.95
CA TYR A 343 -21.32 2.41 22.22
C TYR A 343 -21.25 3.87 22.68
N GLY A 344 -22.16 4.28 23.56
CA GLY A 344 -22.08 5.58 24.23
C GLY A 344 -22.49 6.79 23.38
N THR A 345 -23.11 6.59 22.21
CA THR A 345 -23.56 7.72 21.38
C THR A 345 -24.62 8.55 22.10
N GLU A 346 -24.30 9.82 22.38
CA GLU A 346 -25.21 10.73 23.07
C GLU A 346 -26.51 10.96 22.26
N PRO A 347 -27.64 11.29 22.93
CA PRO A 347 -28.89 11.59 22.23
C PRO A 347 -28.76 12.70 21.19
N ALA A 348 -27.97 13.74 21.49
CA ALA A 348 -27.70 14.84 20.56
C ALA A 348 -26.95 14.35 19.30
N ALA A 349 -25.95 13.49 19.47
CA ALA A 349 -25.19 12.90 18.37
C ALA A 349 -26.07 11.99 17.49
N ARG A 350 -26.96 11.20 18.09
CA ARG A 350 -27.94 10.38 17.35
C ARG A 350 -28.93 11.23 16.54
N GLU A 351 -29.41 12.31 17.14
CA GLU A 351 -30.31 13.24 16.47
C GLU A 351 -29.61 14.01 15.36
N PHE A 352 -28.36 14.42 15.57
CA PHE A 352 -27.55 15.06 14.55
C PHE A 352 -27.24 14.10 13.39
N ALA A 353 -26.90 12.84 13.69
CA ALA A 353 -26.75 11.78 12.69
C ALA A 353 -28.04 11.59 11.86
N ARG A 354 -29.21 11.53 12.51
CA ARG A 354 -30.51 11.49 11.84
C ARG A 354 -30.71 12.71 10.94
N HIS A 355 -30.39 13.90 11.42
CA HIS A 355 -30.49 15.12 10.62
C HIS A 355 -29.58 15.11 9.39
N ILE A 356 -28.34 14.60 9.51
CA ILE A 356 -27.41 14.43 8.39
C ILE A 356 -27.98 13.43 7.36
N ARG A 357 -28.49 12.28 7.80
CA ARG A 357 -29.15 11.29 6.92
C ARG A 357 -30.28 11.95 6.13
N ASP A 358 -31.21 12.59 6.84
CA ASP A 358 -32.38 13.21 6.23
C ASP A 358 -31.99 14.37 5.29
N GLY A 359 -30.93 15.12 5.65
CA GLY A 359 -30.39 16.20 4.84
C GLY A 359 -29.82 15.72 3.50
N LEU A 360 -29.02 14.64 3.52
CA LEU A 360 -28.42 14.07 2.31
C LEU A 360 -29.45 13.32 1.45
N ALA A 361 -30.38 12.60 2.08
CA ALA A 361 -31.49 11.95 1.36
C ALA A 361 -32.37 12.96 0.61
N ARG A 362 -32.66 14.11 1.21
CA ARG A 362 -33.42 15.19 0.54
C ARG A 362 -32.70 15.79 -0.66
N ARG A 363 -31.36 15.88 -0.63
CA ARG A 363 -30.57 16.36 -1.78
C ARG A 363 -30.61 15.40 -2.97
N GLN A 364 -30.65 14.09 -2.73
CA GLN A 364 -30.77 13.08 -3.80
C GLN A 364 -32.12 13.13 -4.55
N VAL A 365 -33.17 13.68 -3.93
CA VAL A 365 -34.50 13.81 -4.55
C VAL A 365 -34.66 15.14 -5.31
N ALA A 366 -33.81 16.14 -5.02
CA ALA A 366 -33.91 17.49 -5.56
C ALA A 366 -32.90 17.80 -6.69
N ALA A 367 -31.91 16.94 -6.91
CA ALA A 367 -30.94 16.99 -8.02
C ALA A 367 -31.32 15.95 -9.08
#